data_AF-A0A1X2EPG5-F1
#
_entry.id   AF-A0A1X2EPG5-F1
#
_cell.length_a   1.000
_cell.length_b   1.000
_cell.length_c   1.000
_cell.angle_alpha   90.00
_cell.angle_beta   90.00
_cell.angle_gamma   90.00
#
_symmetry.space_group_name_H-M   'P 1'
#
loop_
_entity.id
_entity.type
_entity.pdbx_description
1 polymer ?
#
loop_
_entity_poly.entity_id
_entity_poly.type
_entity_poly.pdbx_seq_one_letter_code
_entity_poly.pdbx_strand_id
1 'polypeptide(L)'
;MSTTSNPTSIETWREVADQLTDAEISEFEAAEQAGEHHRILREAAHSTIWGRKYAAVPSPAGATRVHEWNQFAADEQPERLITGDRWPGRTVTLTANGFQRCDGTMRSRWVGVYVNPSDDTLTAAEARELAARLVAAADFLDGFGCQGPVQ
;
A
#
# COMPACT_ATOMS: atom_id res chain seq x y z
N MET A 1 -45.59 -10.34 9.16
CA MET A 1 -44.20 -10.65 8.77
C MET A 1 -43.84 -9.70 7.65
N SER A 2 -43.21 -8.57 7.98
CA SER A 2 -42.79 -7.59 6.98
C SER A 2 -41.36 -7.89 6.58
N THR A 3 -41.15 -8.21 5.31
CA THR A 3 -39.85 -8.40 4.70
C THR A 3 -39.16 -7.04 4.57
N THR A 4 -38.20 -6.76 5.44
CA THR A 4 -37.26 -5.65 5.26
C THR A 4 -36.31 -6.04 4.13
N SER A 5 -36.64 -5.65 2.90
CA SER A 5 -35.63 -5.55 1.84
C SER A 5 -34.67 -4.43 2.24
N ASN A 6 -33.49 -4.77 2.75
CA ASN A 6 -32.37 -3.85 2.67
C ASN A 6 -31.99 -3.77 1.19
N PRO A 7 -32.12 -2.62 0.50
CA PRO A 7 -31.36 -2.43 -0.71
C PRO A 7 -29.89 -2.45 -0.27
N THR A 8 -29.16 -3.49 -0.64
CA THR A 8 -27.71 -3.49 -0.63
C THR A 8 -27.32 -2.36 -1.58
N SER A 9 -27.13 -1.14 -1.08
CA SER A 9 -26.58 -0.04 -1.86
C SER A 9 -25.23 -0.53 -2.33
N ILE A 10 -25.12 -0.87 -3.60
CA ILE A 10 -23.83 -1.16 -4.20
C ILE A 10 -23.08 0.16 -4.11
N GLU A 11 -22.14 0.22 -3.18
CA GLU A 11 -21.22 1.32 -3.00
C GLU A 11 -20.40 1.46 -4.30
N THR A 12 -20.70 2.47 -5.12
CA THR A 12 -20.05 2.69 -6.43
C THR A 12 -19.09 3.88 -6.40
N TRP A 13 -18.25 4.01 -7.43
CA TRP A 13 -17.40 5.19 -7.62
C TRP A 13 -18.19 6.49 -7.82
N ARG A 14 -19.46 6.41 -8.22
CA ARG A 14 -20.30 7.60 -8.48
C ARG A 14 -20.61 8.41 -7.22
N GLU A 15 -20.50 7.80 -6.04
CA GLU A 15 -20.65 8.50 -4.76
C GLU A 15 -19.62 9.59 -4.54
N VAL A 16 -18.49 9.52 -5.25
CA VAL A 16 -17.40 10.49 -5.19
C VAL A 16 -17.16 11.20 -6.53
N ALA A 17 -18.09 11.07 -7.48
CA ALA A 17 -17.95 11.67 -8.81
C ALA A 17 -17.85 13.21 -8.77
N ASP A 18 -18.42 13.85 -7.75
CA ASP A 18 -18.32 15.29 -7.51
C ASP A 18 -16.88 15.76 -7.20
N GLN A 19 -16.00 14.85 -6.81
CA GLN A 19 -14.58 15.09 -6.52
C GLN A 19 -13.64 14.65 -7.65
N LEU A 20 -14.19 14.03 -8.70
CA LEU A 20 -13.47 13.61 -9.89
C LEU A 20 -13.52 14.70 -10.97
N THR A 21 -12.53 14.68 -11.85
CA THR A 21 -12.56 15.52 -13.06
C THR A 21 -13.40 14.86 -14.16
N ASP A 22 -13.87 15.63 -15.14
CA ASP A 22 -14.65 15.11 -16.27
C ASP A 22 -13.91 13.99 -17.04
N ALA A 23 -12.58 14.10 -17.14
CA ALA A 23 -11.74 13.08 -17.78
C ALA A 23 -11.73 11.77 -16.96
N GLU A 24 -11.59 11.86 -15.65
CA GLU A 24 -11.61 10.70 -14.75
C GLU A 24 -12.98 10.04 -14.73
N ILE A 25 -14.06 10.84 -14.68
CA ILE A 25 -15.43 10.34 -14.81
C ILE A 25 -15.57 9.54 -16.10
N SER A 26 -15.10 10.09 -17.22
CA SER A 26 -15.14 9.41 -18.53
C SER A 26 -14.34 8.09 -18.53
N GLU A 27 -13.18 8.05 -17.87
CA GLU A 27 -12.37 6.83 -17.70
C GLU A 27 -13.09 5.77 -16.86
N PHE A 28 -13.69 6.15 -15.73
CA PHE A 28 -14.45 5.22 -14.89
C PHE A 28 -15.72 4.72 -15.57
N GLU A 29 -16.40 5.55 -16.36
CA GLU A 29 -17.54 5.13 -17.18
C GLU A 29 -17.11 4.12 -18.25
N ALA A 30 -15.99 4.37 -18.93
CA ALA A 30 -15.46 3.44 -19.93
C ALA A 30 -15.05 2.10 -19.30
N ALA A 31 -14.39 2.12 -18.14
CA ALA A 31 -14.00 0.91 -17.42
C ALA A 31 -15.22 0.12 -16.91
N GLU A 32 -16.26 0.81 -16.41
CA GLU A 32 -17.51 0.17 -16.03
C GLU A 32 -18.21 -0.49 -17.22
N GLN A 33 -18.26 0.18 -18.38
CA GLN A 33 -18.80 -0.40 -19.62
C GLN A 33 -18.00 -1.60 -20.13
N ALA A 34 -16.69 -1.62 -19.88
CA ALA A 34 -15.81 -2.74 -20.17
C ALA A 34 -16.00 -3.93 -19.21
N GLY A 35 -16.83 -3.79 -18.17
CA GLY A 35 -17.16 -4.84 -17.21
C GLY A 35 -16.24 -4.87 -15.99
N GLU A 36 -15.50 -3.81 -15.71
CA GLU A 36 -14.69 -3.70 -14.50
C GLU A 36 -15.57 -3.76 -13.24
N HIS A 37 -15.10 -4.45 -12.21
CA HIS A 37 -15.92 -4.70 -11.03
C HIS A 37 -16.13 -3.40 -10.23
N HIS A 38 -17.38 -3.08 -9.83
CA HIS A 38 -17.70 -1.83 -9.12
C HIS A 38 -16.83 -1.57 -7.88
N ARG A 39 -16.45 -2.63 -7.14
CA ARG A 39 -15.51 -2.54 -6.01
C ARG A 39 -14.14 -1.98 -6.42
N ILE A 40 -13.60 -2.44 -7.55
CA ILE A 40 -12.28 -2.01 -8.05
C ILE A 40 -12.37 -0.55 -8.51
N LEU A 41 -13.44 -0.18 -9.23
CA LEU A 41 -13.65 1.20 -9.66
C LEU A 41 -13.80 2.17 -8.48
N ARG A 42 -14.52 1.76 -7.43
CA ARG A 42 -14.65 2.55 -6.19
C ARG A 42 -13.30 2.75 -5.53
N GLU A 43 -12.53 1.69 -5.31
CA GLU A 43 -11.18 1.77 -4.71
C GLU A 43 -10.26 2.67 -5.54
N ALA A 44 -10.30 2.54 -6.88
CA ALA A 44 -9.52 3.37 -7.78
C ALA A 44 -9.95 4.86 -7.75
N ALA A 45 -11.25 5.16 -7.72
CA ALA A 45 -11.74 6.55 -7.62
C ALA A 45 -11.28 7.21 -6.30
N HIS A 46 -11.41 6.50 -5.19
CA HIS A 46 -10.90 6.97 -3.90
C HIS A 46 -9.37 7.20 -3.93
N SER A 47 -8.62 6.25 -4.46
CA SER A 47 -7.17 6.36 -4.64
C SER A 47 -6.78 7.59 -5.46
N THR A 48 -7.48 7.85 -6.57
CA THR A 48 -7.29 9.04 -7.43
C THR A 48 -7.54 10.35 -6.66
N ILE A 49 -8.64 10.43 -5.91
CA ILE A 49 -9.00 11.60 -5.09
C ILE A 49 -7.94 11.84 -4.00
N TRP A 50 -7.54 10.79 -3.28
CA TRP A 50 -6.52 10.89 -2.23
C TRP A 50 -5.14 11.20 -2.78
N GLY A 51 -4.79 10.67 -3.95
CA GLY A 51 -3.58 10.99 -4.70
C GLY A 51 -3.43 12.48 -4.92
N ARG A 52 -4.50 13.17 -5.35
CA ARG A 52 -4.52 14.64 -5.42
C ARG A 52 -4.49 15.30 -4.06
N LYS A 53 -5.37 14.89 -3.16
CA LYS A 53 -5.55 15.51 -1.83
C LYS A 53 -4.26 15.51 -1.01
N TYR A 54 -3.45 14.47 -1.14
CA TYR A 54 -2.22 14.26 -0.37
C TYR A 54 -0.97 14.29 -1.25
N ALA A 55 -1.02 14.93 -2.41
CA ALA A 55 0.11 15.06 -3.33
C ALA A 55 1.32 15.77 -2.69
N ALA A 56 1.08 16.64 -1.70
CA ALA A 56 2.13 17.36 -0.98
C ALA A 56 2.82 16.52 0.12
N VAL A 57 2.32 15.32 0.44
CA VAL A 57 2.92 14.46 1.46
C VAL A 57 4.19 13.80 0.88
N PRO A 58 5.38 14.17 1.37
CA PRO A 58 6.63 13.70 0.79
C PRO A 58 6.81 12.19 0.99
N SER A 59 7.55 11.56 0.08
CA SER A 59 8.02 10.20 0.27
C SER A 59 8.96 10.14 1.48
N PRO A 60 8.82 9.13 2.35
CA PRO A 60 9.68 9.00 3.53
C PRO A 60 11.11 8.61 3.13
N ALA A 61 12.09 8.97 3.95
CA ALA A 61 13.49 8.63 3.70
C ALA A 61 13.69 7.11 3.61
N GLY A 62 14.51 6.69 2.65
CA GLY A 62 14.76 5.26 2.37
C GLY A 62 13.65 4.57 1.58
N ALA A 63 12.60 5.27 1.14
CA ALA A 63 11.62 4.69 0.24
C ALA A 63 12.23 4.40 -1.14
N THR A 64 12.09 3.16 -1.59
CA THR A 64 12.42 2.74 -2.97
C THR A 64 11.17 2.69 -3.85
N ARG A 65 10.00 2.51 -3.24
CA ARG A 65 8.70 2.58 -3.90
C ARG A 65 7.63 3.15 -2.98
N VAL A 66 6.79 4.00 -3.55
CA VAL A 66 5.61 4.59 -2.91
C VAL A 66 4.40 4.10 -3.67
N HIS A 67 3.48 3.44 -2.99
CA HIS A 67 2.24 2.95 -3.57
C HIS A 67 1.14 4.01 -3.44
N GLU A 68 0.01 3.75 -4.07
CA GLU A 68 -1.15 4.63 -4.02
C GLU A 68 -1.76 4.71 -2.61
N TRP A 69 -2.51 5.77 -2.36
CA TRP A 69 -3.28 5.91 -1.12
C TRP A 69 -4.45 4.94 -1.13
N ASN A 70 -4.66 4.26 -0.01
CA ASN A 70 -5.76 3.35 0.18
C ASN A 70 -6.35 3.51 1.59
N GLN A 71 -7.57 3.02 1.79
CA GLN A 71 -8.24 2.99 3.07
C GLN A 71 -8.71 1.55 3.32
N PHE A 72 -8.19 0.94 4.38
CA PHE A 72 -8.50 -0.46 4.70
C PHE A 72 -9.81 -0.63 5.47
N ALA A 73 -10.26 0.41 6.18
CA ALA A 73 -11.55 0.46 6.88
C ALA A 73 -12.16 1.86 6.80
N ALA A 74 -13.50 1.94 6.72
CA ALA A 74 -14.22 3.19 6.48
C ALA A 74 -13.97 4.30 7.53
N ASP A 75 -13.58 3.93 8.76
CA ASP A 75 -13.28 4.82 9.88
C ASP A 75 -11.78 5.18 10.00
N GLU A 76 -10.91 4.59 9.19
CA GLU A 76 -9.48 4.90 9.19
C GLU A 76 -9.13 6.01 8.20
N GLN A 77 -8.11 6.80 8.51
CA GLN A 77 -7.58 7.74 7.52
C GLN A 77 -6.84 6.98 6.41
N PRO A 78 -6.84 7.48 5.16
CA PRO A 78 -6.08 6.87 4.10
C PRO A 78 -4.59 6.77 4.44
N GLU A 79 -4.00 5.64 4.12
CA GLU A 79 -2.58 5.36 4.24
C GLU A 79 -2.05 4.75 2.94
N ARG A 80 -0.75 4.85 2.71
CA ARG A 80 -0.11 4.22 1.55
C ARG A 80 0.99 3.29 1.99
N LEU A 81 1.11 2.16 1.28
CA LEU A 81 2.25 1.27 1.45
C LEU A 81 3.51 1.98 0.94
N ILE A 82 4.58 1.83 1.70
CA ILE A 82 5.92 2.27 1.35
C ILE A 82 6.81 1.04 1.39
N THR A 83 7.58 0.82 0.33
CA THR A 83 8.61 -0.20 0.29
C THR A 83 9.98 0.47 0.36
N GLY A 84 10.83 -0.03 1.26
CA GLY A 84 12.22 0.39 1.41
C GLY A 84 13.18 -0.59 0.75
N ASP A 85 14.29 -0.87 1.42
CA ASP A 85 15.32 -1.77 0.91
C ASP A 85 14.86 -3.23 0.77
N ARG A 86 15.57 -3.96 -0.07
CA ARG A 86 15.34 -5.37 -0.38
C ARG A 86 16.63 -6.15 -0.27
N TRP A 87 16.60 -7.27 0.44
CA TRP A 87 17.72 -8.20 0.59
C TRP A 87 17.37 -9.52 -0.10
N PRO A 88 17.74 -9.69 -1.38
CA PRO A 88 17.47 -10.93 -2.09
C PRO A 88 18.26 -12.08 -1.47
N GLY A 89 17.73 -13.29 -1.62
CA GLY A 89 18.41 -14.53 -1.31
C GLY A 89 17.77 -15.65 -2.11
N ARG A 90 18.47 -16.79 -2.22
CA ARG A 90 18.04 -17.93 -3.04
C ARG A 90 16.68 -18.48 -2.59
N THR A 91 16.58 -18.82 -1.30
CA THR A 91 15.36 -19.39 -0.67
C THR A 91 14.49 -18.29 -0.07
N VAL A 92 15.09 -17.27 0.55
CA VAL A 92 14.36 -16.23 1.29
C VAL A 92 14.79 -14.85 0.82
N THR A 93 13.80 -14.03 0.44
CA THR A 93 13.95 -12.60 0.17
C THR A 93 13.32 -11.79 1.29
N LEU A 94 14.04 -10.76 1.76
CA LEU A 94 13.52 -9.80 2.73
C LEU A 94 13.21 -8.47 2.05
N THR A 95 12.19 -7.76 2.54
CA THR A 95 11.89 -6.38 2.12
C THR A 95 11.48 -5.54 3.32
N ALA A 96 11.94 -4.30 3.40
CA ALA A 96 11.42 -3.35 4.37
C ALA A 96 10.12 -2.74 3.83
N ASN A 97 9.09 -2.68 4.65
CA ASN A 97 7.81 -2.08 4.32
C ASN A 97 7.29 -1.23 5.47
N GLY A 98 6.39 -0.31 5.14
CA GLY A 98 5.65 0.42 6.14
C GLY A 98 4.43 1.12 5.58
N PHE A 99 3.56 1.60 6.47
CA PHE A 99 2.43 2.45 6.10
C PHE A 99 2.71 3.91 6.45
N GLN A 100 2.58 4.78 5.45
CA GLN A 100 2.62 6.22 5.64
C GLN A 100 1.20 6.78 5.70
N ARG A 101 0.92 7.59 6.72
CA ARG A 101 -0.35 8.31 6.90
C ARG A 101 -0.36 9.61 6.12
N CYS A 102 -1.55 10.19 5.94
CA CYS A 102 -1.73 11.45 5.23
C CYS A 102 -1.11 12.68 5.91
N ASP A 103 -0.69 12.57 7.18
CA ASP A 103 0.13 13.58 7.87
C ASP A 103 1.63 13.42 7.61
N GLY A 104 2.03 12.41 6.82
CA GLY A 104 3.41 12.09 6.47
C GLY A 104 4.11 11.15 7.44
N THR A 105 3.50 10.81 8.58
CA THR A 105 4.11 9.92 9.59
C THR A 105 4.09 8.46 9.16
N MET A 106 5.10 7.68 9.59
CA MET A 106 5.14 6.23 9.42
C MET A 106 4.51 5.55 10.65
N ARG A 107 3.39 4.83 10.48
CA ARG A 107 2.66 4.18 11.59
C ARG A 107 3.22 2.80 11.95
N SER A 108 3.48 1.99 10.93
CA SER A 108 3.87 0.59 11.07
C SER A 108 5.03 0.35 10.13
N ARG A 109 6.13 -0.22 10.63
CA ARG A 109 7.34 -0.55 9.85
C ARG A 109 7.70 -2.00 10.14
N TRP A 110 7.97 -2.79 9.10
CA TRP A 110 8.21 -4.22 9.26
C TRP A 110 9.11 -4.77 8.15
N VAL A 111 9.72 -5.93 8.41
CA VAL A 111 10.39 -6.73 7.38
C VAL A 111 9.40 -7.78 6.87
N GLY A 112 9.07 -7.72 5.59
CA GLY A 112 8.39 -8.81 4.89
C GLY A 112 9.40 -9.91 4.56
N VAL A 113 9.06 -11.15 4.91
CA VAL A 113 9.88 -12.34 4.64
C VAL A 113 9.15 -13.18 3.59
N TYR A 114 9.75 -13.31 2.41
CA TYR A 114 9.20 -14.09 1.30
C TYR A 114 10.05 -15.33 1.07
N VAL A 115 9.44 -16.50 1.27
CA VAL A 115 10.06 -17.79 0.98
C VAL A 115 9.73 -18.16 -0.47
N ASN A 116 10.73 -18.65 -1.20
CA ASN A 116 10.55 -19.19 -2.53
C ASN A 116 9.66 -20.45 -2.44
N PRO A 117 8.50 -20.50 -3.10
CA PRO A 117 7.60 -21.63 -2.97
C PRO A 117 8.18 -22.94 -3.55
N SER A 118 9.21 -22.87 -4.41
CA SER A 118 9.86 -24.05 -4.96
C SER A 118 11.00 -24.60 -4.08
N ASP A 119 11.40 -23.88 -3.04
CA ASP A 119 12.42 -24.31 -2.08
C ASP A 119 12.27 -23.54 -0.76
N ASP A 120 11.88 -24.25 0.29
CA ASP A 120 11.70 -23.75 1.65
C ASP A 120 12.79 -24.25 2.62
N THR A 121 13.85 -24.88 2.09
CA THR A 121 14.94 -25.43 2.89
C THR A 121 16.15 -24.49 2.92
N LEU A 122 16.85 -24.49 4.06
CA LEU A 122 18.09 -23.76 4.26
C LEU A 122 19.17 -24.71 4.74
N THR A 123 20.33 -24.66 4.10
CA THR A 123 21.56 -25.19 4.68
C THR A 123 21.99 -24.34 5.88
N ALA A 124 22.89 -24.86 6.72
CA ALA A 124 23.44 -24.09 7.83
C ALA A 124 24.19 -22.81 7.37
N ALA A 125 24.74 -22.79 6.15
CA ALA A 125 25.39 -21.60 5.60
C ALA A 125 24.34 -20.53 5.25
N GLU A 126 23.30 -20.93 4.52
CA GLU A 126 22.21 -20.02 4.12
C GLU A 126 21.40 -19.52 5.32
N ALA A 127 21.24 -20.33 6.36
CA ALA A 127 20.61 -19.91 7.62
C ALA A 127 21.41 -18.79 8.31
N ARG A 128 22.74 -18.88 8.32
CA ARG A 128 23.61 -17.81 8.86
C ARG A 128 23.57 -16.56 8.00
N GLU A 129 23.55 -16.73 6.68
CA GLU A 129 23.40 -15.60 5.75
C GLU A 129 22.06 -14.89 5.93
N LEU A 130 20.96 -15.64 6.07
CA LEU A 130 19.64 -15.08 6.36
C LEU A 130 19.64 -14.33 7.69
N ALA A 131 20.27 -14.88 8.74
CA ALA A 131 20.39 -14.20 10.03
C ALA A 131 21.12 -12.86 9.89
N ALA A 132 22.24 -12.81 9.15
CA ALA A 132 22.96 -11.56 8.89
C ALA A 132 22.12 -10.54 8.10
N ARG A 133 21.36 -10.99 7.09
CA ARG A 133 20.45 -10.12 6.33
C ARG A 133 19.29 -9.60 7.17
N LEU A 134 18.77 -10.39 8.11
CA LEU A 134 17.75 -9.94 9.06
C LEU A 134 18.28 -8.86 10.00
N VAL A 135 19.52 -8.98 10.49
CA VAL A 135 20.16 -7.92 11.28
C VAL A 135 20.27 -6.64 10.48
N ALA A 136 20.81 -6.70 9.25
CA ALA A 136 20.91 -5.53 8.38
C ALA A 136 19.53 -4.90 8.06
N ALA A 137 18.49 -5.73 7.89
CA ALA A 137 17.14 -5.24 7.66
C ALA A 137 16.54 -4.57 8.90
N ALA A 138 16.83 -5.07 10.11
CA ALA A 138 16.42 -4.44 11.35
C ALA A 138 17.12 -3.08 11.53
N ASP A 139 18.43 -3.00 11.30
CA ASP A 139 19.19 -1.74 11.36
C ASP A 139 18.63 -0.70 10.38
N PHE A 140 18.25 -1.12 9.17
CA PHE A 140 17.56 -0.25 8.22
C PHE A 140 16.22 0.25 8.75
N LEU A 141 15.41 -0.62 9.36
CA LEU A 141 14.09 -0.25 9.88
C LEU A 141 14.15 0.82 10.98
N ASP A 142 15.21 0.86 11.79
CA ASP A 142 15.38 1.88 12.82
C ASP A 142 15.44 3.29 12.23
N GLY A 143 16.08 3.45 11.07
CA GLY A 143 16.16 4.70 10.31
C GLY A 143 15.04 4.89 9.26
N PHE A 144 14.31 3.83 8.90
CA PHE A 144 13.37 3.87 7.80
C PHE A 144 12.20 4.82 8.07
N GLY A 145 12.06 5.81 7.18
CA GLY A 145 11.05 6.85 7.25
C GLY A 145 11.17 7.85 8.38
N CYS A 146 12.32 7.88 9.07
CA CYS A 146 12.70 9.04 9.87
C CYS A 146 13.08 10.18 8.91
N GLN A 147 12.44 11.34 9.03
CA GLN A 147 12.85 12.51 8.26
C GLN A 147 14.26 12.89 8.72
N GLY A 148 15.24 12.82 7.81
CA GLY A 148 16.56 13.40 8.06
C GLY A 148 16.42 14.89 8.35
N PRO A 149 17.36 15.52 9.10
CA PRO A 149 17.28 16.95 9.38
C PRO A 149 17.22 17.71 8.05
N VAL A 150 16.27 18.63 7.96
CA VAL A 150 16.21 19.62 6.89
C VAL A 150 17.53 20.40 6.94
N GLN A 151 18.36 20.26 5.91
CA GLN A 151 19.55 21.10 5.72
C GLN A 151 19.15 22.43 5.08
#